data_AF-A0A354PIG3-F1
#
_entry.id   AF-A0A354PIG3-F1
#
_cell.length_a   1.000
_cell.length_b   1.000
_cell.length_c   1.000
_cell.angle_alpha   90.00
_cell.angle_beta   90.00
_cell.angle_gamma   90.00
#
_symmetry.space_group_name_H-M   'P 1'
#
loop_
_entity.id
_entity.type
_entity.pdbx_description
1 polymer ?
#
loop_
_entity_poly.entity_id
_entity_poly.type
_entity_poly.pdbx_seq_one_letter_code
_entity_poly.pdbx_strand_id
1 'polypeptide(L)'
;STKAVQKFLDAGIENVVNVEGGTSAWDAAGLPVSRGKKAISLDRQVRIAAGSLVFAGAALGYFVHPYFIGLSAFVGAGLVFAGITDTCGMGMMIAKMPWNRCQGGGSCSA
;
A
#
# COMPACT_ATOMS: atom_id res chain seq x y z
N SER A 1 7.20 -11.78 15.70
CA SER A 1 8.24 -10.80 16.10
C SER A 1 8.37 -10.70 17.60
N THR A 2 9.54 -11.01 18.16
CA THR A 2 9.80 -11.08 19.62
C THR A 2 9.54 -9.76 20.36
N LYS A 3 9.85 -8.61 19.73
CA LYS A 3 9.57 -7.28 20.29
C LYS A 3 8.07 -6.98 20.48
N ALA A 4 7.21 -7.53 19.63
CA ALA A 4 5.76 -7.33 19.75
C ALA A 4 5.18 -8.18 20.89
N VAL A 5 5.70 -9.40 21.05
CA VAL A 5 5.32 -10.30 22.14
C VAL A 5 5.62 -9.67 23.49
N GLN A 6 6.83 -9.11 23.65
CA GLN A 6 7.19 -8.43 24.89
C GLN A 6 6.24 -7.28 25.23
N LYS A 7 5.88 -6.44 24.24
CA LYS A 7 4.92 -5.34 24.44
C LYS A 7 3.53 -5.82 24.85
N PHE A 8 3.07 -6.97 24.35
CA PHE A 8 1.78 -7.53 24.74
C PHE A 8 1.81 -8.17 26.13
N LEU A 9 2.93 -8.80 26.50
CA LEU A 9 3.15 -9.30 27.86
C LEU A 9 3.21 -8.15 28.86
N ASP A 10 3.92 -7.07 28.53
CA ASP A 10 4.00 -5.85 29.36
C ASP A 10 2.63 -5.15 29.49
N ALA A 11 1.72 -5.36 28.53
CA ALA A 11 0.34 -4.89 28.56
C ALA A 11 -0.63 -5.85 29.30
N GLY A 12 -0.13 -6.94 29.89
CA GLY A 12 -0.92 -7.90 30.66
C GLY A 12 -1.67 -8.94 29.82
N ILE A 13 -1.31 -9.13 28.55
CA ILE A 13 -1.86 -10.19 27.71
C ILE A 13 -0.98 -11.42 27.86
N GLU A 14 -1.49 -12.45 28.53
CA GLU A 14 -0.69 -13.63 28.90
C GLU A 14 -0.60 -14.68 27.77
N ASN A 15 -1.58 -14.72 26.87
CA ASN A 15 -1.68 -15.73 25.80
C ASN A 15 -1.11 -15.25 24.46
N VAL A 16 0.16 -14.82 24.43
CA VAL A 16 0.79 -14.29 23.22
C VAL A 16 1.68 -15.34 22.58
N VAL A 17 1.29 -15.81 21.40
CA VAL A 17 2.06 -16.81 20.63
C VAL A 17 2.81 -16.12 19.50
N ASN A 18 4.12 -16.34 19.43
CA ASN A 18 4.93 -15.89 18.30
C ASN A 18 4.86 -16.93 17.18
N VAL A 19 4.17 -16.61 16.09
CA VAL A 19 4.21 -17.43 14.88
C VAL A 19 5.53 -17.21 14.15
N GLU A 20 6.43 -18.19 14.23
CA GLU A 20 7.70 -18.18 13.49
C GLU A 20 7.42 -18.25 11.98
N GLY A 21 8.06 -17.35 11.22
CA GLY A 21 7.81 -17.22 9.77
C GLY A 21 6.58 -16.38 9.39
N GLY A 22 5.82 -15.88 10.36
CA GLY A 22 4.71 -14.94 10.13
C GLY A 22 3.49 -15.55 9.43
N THR A 23 2.60 -14.69 8.93
CA THR A 23 1.34 -15.09 8.29
C THR A 23 1.56 -15.92 7.01
N SER A 24 2.66 -15.68 6.29
CA SER A 24 3.02 -16.46 5.11
C SER A 24 3.37 -17.91 5.44
N ALA A 25 4.07 -18.16 6.56
CA ALA A 25 4.38 -19.52 7.01
C ALA A 25 3.13 -20.25 7.53
N TRP A 26 2.23 -19.52 8.19
CA TRP A 26 0.93 -20.03 8.63
C TRP A 26 0.05 -20.48 7.45
N ASP A 27 0.03 -19.66 6.40
CA ASP A 27 -0.67 -19.96 5.15
C ASP A 27 -0.04 -21.14 4.39
N ALA A 28 1.30 -21.20 4.34
CA ALA A 28 2.03 -22.33 3.74
C ALA A 28 1.83 -23.64 4.52
N ALA A 29 1.61 -23.57 5.84
CA ALA A 29 1.28 -24.71 6.69
C ALA A 29 -0.18 -25.21 6.52
N GLY A 30 -0.99 -24.56 5.66
CA GLY A 30 -2.36 -24.97 5.39
C GLY A 30 -3.33 -24.73 6.55
N LEU A 31 -2.95 -23.89 7.51
CA LEU A 31 -3.80 -23.53 8.64
C LEU A 31 -4.96 -22.63 8.18
N PRO A 32 -6.09 -22.58 8.91
CA PRO A 32 -7.24 -21.80 8.48
C PRO A 32 -6.89 -20.31 8.37
N VAL A 33 -6.96 -19.78 7.15
CA VAL A 33 -6.79 -18.35 6.86
C VAL A 33 -8.10 -17.79 6.33
N SER A 34 -8.74 -16.92 7.11
CA SER A 34 -9.87 -16.12 6.63
C SER A 34 -9.33 -14.97 5.77
N ARG A 35 -9.25 -15.19 4.45
CA ARG A 35 -8.85 -14.15 3.51
C ARG A 35 -10.05 -13.30 3.13
N GLY A 36 -9.98 -11.99 3.35
CA GLY A 36 -10.95 -11.03 2.81
C GLY A 36 -10.96 -11.02 1.26
N LYS A 37 -11.91 -10.29 0.66
CA LYS A 37 -11.97 -10.11 -0.80
C LYS A 37 -10.61 -9.63 -1.32
N LYS A 38 -10.09 -10.29 -2.36
CA LYS A 38 -8.84 -9.91 -3.04
C LYS A 38 -9.03 -8.54 -3.71
N ALA A 39 -8.67 -7.47 -3.03
CA ALA A 39 -8.45 -6.17 -3.65
C ALA A 39 -7.04 -6.13 -4.24
N ILE A 40 -6.86 -5.49 -5.40
CA ILE A 40 -5.53 -5.30 -5.98
C ILE A 40 -4.70 -4.46 -4.99
N SER A 41 -3.46 -4.86 -4.73
CA SER A 41 -2.65 -4.22 -3.69
C SER A 41 -2.51 -2.72 -3.94
N LEU A 42 -2.60 -1.92 -2.88
CA LEU A 42 -2.47 -0.46 -2.96
C LEU A 42 -1.20 -0.04 -3.68
N ASP A 43 -0.08 -0.73 -3.44
CA ASP A 43 1.19 -0.50 -4.12
C ASP A 43 1.10 -0.66 -5.65
N ARG A 44 0.34 -1.66 -6.12
CA ARG A 44 0.13 -1.88 -7.55
C ARG A 44 -0.76 -0.80 -8.17
N GLN A 45 -1.77 -0.32 -7.44
CA GLN A 45 -2.61 0.80 -7.90
C GLN A 45 -1.80 2.08 -8.01
N VAL A 46 -0.96 2.37 -7.02
CA VAL A 46 -0.10 3.56 -7.00
C VAL A 46 0.88 3.54 -8.17
N ARG A 47 1.56 2.41 -8.42
CA ARG A 47 2.51 2.28 -9.55
C ARG A 47 1.84 2.52 -10.90
N ILE A 48 0.64 1.95 -11.11
CA ILE A 48 -0.09 2.10 -12.37
C ILE A 48 -0.56 3.56 -12.55
N ALA A 49 -1.15 4.16 -11.52
CA ALA A 49 -1.64 5.53 -11.58
C ALA A 49 -0.50 6.53 -11.82
N ALA A 50 0.56 6.45 -11.01
CA ALA A 50 1.75 7.27 -11.13
C ALA A 50 2.41 7.15 -12.51
N GLY A 51 2.64 5.91 -12.97
CA GLY A 51 3.22 5.65 -14.28
C GLY A 51 2.37 6.20 -15.43
N SER A 52 1.04 6.05 -15.35
CA SER A 52 0.14 6.58 -16.38
C SER A 52 0.16 8.11 -16.47
N LEU A 53 0.25 8.81 -15.33
CA LEU A 53 0.30 10.27 -15.30
C LEU A 53 1.61 10.81 -15.91
N VAL A 54 2.74 10.19 -15.55
CA VAL A 54 4.06 10.57 -16.08
C VAL A 54 4.13 10.29 -17.58
N PHE A 55 3.65 9.11 -18.02
CA PHE A 55 3.63 8.73 -19.43
C PHE A 55 2.74 9.68 -20.26
N ALA A 56 1.54 9.99 -19.77
CA ALA A 56 0.62 10.91 -20.45
C ALA A 56 1.22 12.30 -20.60
N GLY A 57 1.83 12.86 -19.55
CA GLY A 57 2.44 14.19 -19.65
C GLY A 57 3.72 14.20 -20.51
N ALA A 58 4.46 13.09 -20.57
CA ALA A 58 5.62 12.96 -21.46
C ALA A 58 5.19 12.88 -22.93
N ALA A 59 4.14 12.10 -23.22
CA ALA A 59 3.55 12.03 -24.55
C ALA A 59 3.00 13.40 -24.99
N LEU A 60 2.26 14.09 -24.13
CA LEU A 60 1.74 15.44 -24.41
C LEU A 60 2.88 16.47 -24.57
N GLY A 61 3.96 16.34 -23.80
CA GLY A 61 5.17 17.15 -23.95
C GLY A 61 5.87 16.99 -25.29
N TYR A 62 5.85 15.77 -25.83
CA TYR A 62 6.44 15.46 -27.13
C TYR A 62 5.54 15.86 -28.31
N PHE A 63 4.23 15.62 -28.24
CA PHE A 63 3.31 15.83 -29.36
C PHE A 63 2.66 17.22 -29.43
N VAL A 64 2.53 17.94 -28.30
CA VAL A 64 1.79 19.21 -28.26
C VAL A 64 2.72 20.39 -28.03
N HIS A 65 3.44 20.43 -26.91
CA HIS A 65 4.36 21.53 -26.60
C HIS A 65 5.31 21.13 -25.45
N PRO A 66 6.62 21.45 -25.51
CA PRO A 66 7.61 21.06 -24.49
C PRO A 66 7.31 21.57 -23.07
N TYR A 67 6.42 22.57 -22.92
CA TYR A 67 5.97 23.05 -21.61
C TYR A 67 5.24 21.97 -20.78
N PHE A 68 4.60 20.98 -21.42
CA PHE A 68 3.95 19.88 -20.71
C PHE A 68 4.93 18.90 -20.07
N ILE A 69 6.20 18.90 -20.50
CA ILE A 69 7.28 18.14 -19.85
C ILE A 69 7.50 18.64 -18.41
N GLY A 70 7.32 19.94 -18.15
CA GLY A 70 7.41 20.51 -16.81
C GLY A 70 6.37 19.91 -15.85
N LEU A 71 5.18 19.60 -16.36
CA LEU A 71 4.10 18.99 -15.58
C LEU A 71 4.42 17.53 -15.25
N SER A 72 4.96 16.76 -16.21
CA SER A 72 5.49 15.41 -15.93
C SER A 72 6.67 15.41 -14.98
N ALA A 73 7.59 16.38 -15.11
CA ALA A 73 8.74 16.51 -14.23
C ALA A 73 8.32 16.83 -12.79
N PHE A 74 7.33 17.71 -12.60
CA PHE A 74 6.77 18.02 -11.29
C PHE A 74 6.11 16.78 -10.64
N VAL A 75 5.29 16.04 -11.39
CA VAL A 75 4.64 14.81 -10.90
C VAL A 75 5.68 13.74 -10.58
N GLY A 76 6.69 13.55 -11.45
CA GLY A 76 7.80 12.63 -11.23
C GLY A 76 8.62 13.00 -9.98
N ALA A 77 8.95 14.28 -9.80
CA ALA A 77 9.67 14.76 -8.62
C ALA A 77 8.86 14.55 -7.34
N GLY A 78 7.54 14.78 -7.37
CA GLY A 78 6.65 14.49 -6.24
C GLY A 78 6.60 13.02 -5.86
N LEU A 79 6.68 12.10 -6.83
CA LEU A 79 6.76 10.66 -6.58
C LEU A 79 8.10 10.26 -5.97
N VAL A 80 9.21 10.83 -6.43
CA VAL A 80 10.54 10.60 -5.85
C VAL A 80 10.57 11.10 -4.40
N PHE A 81 10.04 12.30 -4.15
CA PHE A 81 9.93 12.84 -2.79
C PHE A 81 9.07 11.94 -1.89
N ALA A 82 7.89 11.51 -2.36
CA ALA A 82 7.01 10.61 -1.61
C ALA A 82 7.64 9.24 -1.34
N GLY A 83 8.49 8.75 -2.24
CA GLY A 83 9.27 7.52 -2.06
C GLY A 83 10.37 7.66 -1.02
N ILE A 84 11.01 8.84 -0.92
CA ILE A 84 12.05 9.12 0.09
C ILE A 84 11.44 9.29 1.48
N THR A 85 10.26 9.90 1.58
CA THR A 85 9.62 10.22 2.86
C THR A 85 8.69 9.10 3.36
N ASP A 86 8.67 7.93 2.71
CA ASP A 86 7.76 6.79 2.96
C ASP A 86 6.28 7.21 3.09
N THR A 87 5.91 8.38 2.58
CA THR A 87 4.59 8.98 2.72
C THR A 87 3.88 8.83 1.40
N CYS A 88 3.26 7.67 1.24
CA CYS A 88 2.39 7.41 0.10
C CYS A 88 1.05 8.14 0.28
N GLY A 89 1.04 9.47 0.17
CA GLY A 89 -0.18 10.28 0.24
C GLY A 89 -1.24 9.81 -0.77
N MET A 90 -0.79 9.33 -1.93
CA MET A 90 -1.63 8.67 -2.94
C MET A 90 -2.18 7.32 -2.44
N GLY A 91 -1.36 6.49 -1.78
CA GLY A 91 -1.81 5.24 -1.17
C GLY A 91 -2.85 5.45 -0.08
N MET A 92 -2.69 6.48 0.77
CA MET A 92 -3.71 6.85 1.77
C MET A 92 -5.01 7.36 1.14
N MET A 93 -4.92 8.09 0.03
CA MET A 93 -6.10 8.58 -0.69
C MET A 93 -6.84 7.44 -1.42
N ILE A 94 -6.10 6.51 -2.04
CA ILE A 94 -6.66 5.30 -2.67
C ILE A 94 -7.26 4.35 -1.62
N ALA A 95 -6.62 4.20 -0.46
CA ALA A 95 -7.15 3.40 0.64
C ALA A 95 -8.51 3.91 1.13
N LYS A 96 -8.78 5.21 0.99
CA LYS A 96 -10.06 5.84 1.34
C LYS A 96 -11.12 5.73 0.24
N MET A 97 -10.83 5.21 -0.95
CA MET A 97 -11.82 5.09 -2.01
C MET A 97 -12.80 3.93 -1.75
N PRO A 98 -14.09 4.06 -2.13
CA PRO A 98 -15.16 3.17 -1.66
C PRO A 98 -14.99 1.70 -2.04
N TRP A 99 -14.28 1.40 -3.14
CA TRP A 99 -13.93 0.03 -3.52
C TRP A 99 -12.84 -0.61 -2.64
N ASN A 100 -12.10 0.20 -1.88
CA ASN A 100 -11.08 -0.23 -0.92
C ASN A 100 -11.59 -0.18 0.53
N ARG A 101 -12.82 0.33 0.75
CA ARG A 101 -13.50 0.26 2.04
C ARG A 101 -14.25 -1.07 2.12
N CYS A 102 -13.87 -1.93 3.06
CA CYS A 102 -14.67 -3.09 3.43
C CYS A 102 -16.04 -2.61 3.96
N GLN A 103 -17.05 -2.51 3.10
CA GLN A 103 -18.42 -2.25 3.51
C GLN A 103 -19.04 -3.59 3.95
N GLY A 104 -18.92 -3.88 5.25
CA GLY A 104 -19.47 -5.08 5.88
C GLY A 104 -18.65 -5.43 7.12
N GLY A 105 -19.31 -5.50 8.28
CA GLY A 105 -18.71 -5.68 9.61
C GLY A 105 -17.96 -7.00 9.80
N GLY A 106 -16.81 -7.14 9.15
CA GLY A 106 -15.80 -8.14 9.42
C GLY A 106 -14.44 -7.45 9.44
N SER A 107 -13.67 -7.73 10.48
CA SER A 107 -12.33 -7.18 10.72
C SER A 107 -11.46 -7.19 9.45
N CYS A 108 -11.11 -6.01 8.94
CA CYS A 108 -10.09 -5.85 7.91
C CYS A 108 -8.78 -5.44 8.63
N SER A 109 -7.83 -6.38 8.76
CA SER A 109 -6.49 -6.09 9.25
C SER A 109 -5.72 -5.27 8.21
N ALA A 110 -5.26 -4.10 8.64
CA ALA A 110 -4.36 -3.21 7.90
C ALA A 110 -2.94 -3.77 7.85
#